data_AF-J3DKF9-F1
#
_entry.id   AF-J3DKF9-F1
#
_cell.length_a   1.000
_cell.length_b   1.000
_cell.length_c   1.000
_cell.angle_alpha   90.00
_cell.angle_beta   90.00
_cell.angle_gamma   90.00
#
_symmetry.space_group_name_H-M   'P 1'
#
loop_
_entity.id
_entity.type
_entity.pdbx_description
1 polymer ?
#
loop_
_entity_poly.entity_id
_entity_poly.type
_entity_poly.pdbx_seq_one_letter_code
_entity_poly.pdbx_strand_id
1 'polypeptide(L)'
;MSLLSLSDWINLLLSAIQGLQEGFLHLLAVLGLAQTSHGQPAWPFAQRLSGDVLLIDRGVARQLLGALGLTAAALLSLIAALFWRRGRIVMLPTAVALFFFAPWPDSKLLLAPAEPTSFHVSSSGFSAAAIVLGRQVYAQHCASCHAADGKGDTPLALSLPLSPPNLASGLLWRRADGELFWKIAYGMHDRHGATTMPGFTRQLSDADVWSLIDFMKANAAGTSIREIGAWDQPVALPSVTADCAGTSRQSVAQWRGQRTRVILASAQQPQGFPLDDPRLRSLILAEGQFTRPAPRPGAPVIDCLARSADAWQALSIITGIDTGKLAGTQLLIDRDGWLRARKLPGEGSNNWSESDILCRAPASMKNAATATTAANENGLDKLIAAMDAEPVRFVKGGFVHVAQ
;
A
#
# COMPACT_ATOMS: atom_id res chain seq x y z
N MET A 1 18.08 -12.09 21.59
CA MET A 1 16.73 -11.51 21.37
C MET A 1 16.89 -10.01 21.26
N SER A 2 16.95 -9.48 20.05
CA SER A 2 16.97 -8.04 19.84
C SER A 2 15.63 -7.46 20.29
N LEU A 3 15.66 -6.48 21.18
CA LEU A 3 14.46 -5.76 21.60
C LEU A 3 13.85 -5.07 20.36
N LEU A 4 12.58 -5.34 20.09
CA LEU A 4 11.83 -4.71 19.00
C LEU A 4 11.88 -3.18 19.14
N SER A 5 12.09 -2.46 18.04
CA SER A 5 12.05 -1.00 18.05
C SER A 5 10.64 -0.50 18.40
N LEU A 6 10.51 0.76 18.83
CA LEU A 6 9.19 1.37 19.09
C LEU A 6 8.30 1.33 17.83
N SER A 7 8.88 1.53 16.65
CA SER A 7 8.19 1.44 15.37
C SER A 7 7.66 0.02 15.12
N ASP A 8 8.43 -1.02 15.46
CA ASP A 8 8.00 -2.41 15.34
C ASP A 8 6.82 -2.72 16.27
N TRP A 9 6.85 -2.23 17.51
CA TRP A 9 5.76 -2.39 18.47
C TRP A 9 4.47 -1.71 18.02
N ILE A 10 4.57 -0.50 17.46
CA ILE A 10 3.40 0.22 16.93
C ILE A 10 2.81 -0.54 15.73
N ASN A 11 3.64 -1.04 14.82
CA ASN A 11 3.17 -1.83 13.68
C ASN A 11 2.50 -3.14 14.12
N LEU A 12 3.07 -3.81 15.12
CA LEU A 12 2.49 -5.02 15.70
C LEU A 12 1.14 -4.73 16.35
N LEU A 13 1.04 -3.64 17.12
CA LEU A 13 -0.21 -3.19 17.73
C LEU A 13 -1.29 -2.92 16.68
N LEU A 14 -0.94 -2.20 15.61
CA LEU A 14 -1.87 -1.86 14.54
C LEU A 14 -2.34 -3.10 13.77
N SER A 15 -1.41 -4.03 13.50
CA SER A 15 -1.72 -5.33 12.88
C SER A 15 -2.63 -6.17 13.78
N ALA A 16 -2.36 -6.21 15.09
CA ALA A 16 -3.19 -6.92 16.06
C ALA A 16 -4.59 -6.32 16.17
N ILE A 17 -4.71 -4.99 16.23
CA ILE A 17 -6.01 -4.30 16.23
C ILE A 17 -6.80 -4.60 14.96
N GLN A 18 -6.15 -4.66 13.79
CA GLN A 18 -6.82 -5.04 12.55
C GLN A 18 -7.28 -6.49 12.59
N GLY A 19 -6.38 -7.43 12.87
CA GLY A 19 -6.68 -8.86 12.88
C GLY A 19 -7.74 -9.25 13.91
N LEU A 20 -7.76 -8.60 15.07
CA LEU A 20 -8.81 -8.82 16.07
C LEU A 20 -10.19 -8.37 15.58
N GLN A 21 -10.28 -7.24 14.89
CA GLN A 21 -11.55 -6.76 14.35
C GLN A 21 -12.04 -7.60 13.19
N GLU A 22 -11.15 -7.97 12.26
CA GLU A 22 -11.48 -8.89 11.16
C GLU A 22 -11.89 -10.26 11.69
N GLY A 23 -11.11 -10.83 12.63
CA GLY A 23 -11.44 -12.10 13.27
C GLY A 23 -12.77 -12.06 14.00
N PHE A 24 -13.08 -10.96 14.69
CA PHE A 24 -14.38 -10.75 15.32
C PHE A 24 -15.52 -10.67 14.29
N LEU A 25 -15.33 -9.93 13.19
CA LEU A 25 -16.30 -9.87 12.09
C LEU A 25 -16.57 -11.25 11.49
N HIS A 26 -15.51 -12.03 11.23
CA HIS A 26 -15.63 -13.39 10.73
C HIS A 26 -16.36 -14.29 11.71
N LEU A 27 -16.08 -14.18 13.01
CA LEU A 27 -16.81 -14.92 14.05
C LEU A 27 -18.30 -14.56 14.03
N LEU A 28 -18.65 -13.27 13.97
CA LEU A 28 -20.04 -12.84 13.86
C LEU A 28 -20.71 -13.37 12.59
N ALA A 29 -20.00 -13.39 11.46
CA ALA A 29 -20.52 -13.92 10.20
C ALA A 29 -20.80 -15.43 10.29
N VAL A 30 -19.88 -16.21 10.86
CA VAL A 30 -20.05 -17.67 11.07
C VAL A 30 -21.21 -17.96 12.01
N LEU A 31 -21.43 -17.11 13.02
CA LEU A 31 -22.55 -17.20 13.95
C LEU A 31 -23.89 -16.69 13.36
N GLY A 32 -23.90 -16.19 12.12
CA GLY A 32 -25.09 -15.60 11.49
C GLY A 32 -25.53 -14.26 12.10
N LEU A 33 -24.65 -13.60 12.84
CA LEU A 33 -24.90 -12.31 13.53
C LEU A 33 -24.44 -11.10 12.69
N ALA A 34 -23.60 -11.30 11.68
CA ALA A 34 -23.26 -10.28 10.70
C ALA A 34 -24.00 -10.52 9.38
N GLN A 35 -24.59 -9.46 8.82
CA GLN A 35 -25.22 -9.52 7.50
C GLN A 35 -24.15 -9.62 6.40
N THR A 36 -24.56 -9.98 5.19
CA THR A 36 -23.70 -9.91 4.00
C THR A 36 -24.04 -8.65 3.21
N SER A 37 -23.03 -7.92 2.77
CA SER A 37 -23.15 -6.77 1.87
C SER A 37 -22.10 -6.91 0.78
N HIS A 38 -22.44 -6.63 -0.48
CA HIS A 38 -21.48 -6.70 -1.60
C HIS A 38 -20.66 -8.02 -1.65
N GLY A 39 -21.30 -9.15 -1.32
CA GLY A 39 -20.69 -10.47 -1.31
C GLY A 39 -19.73 -10.75 -0.14
N GLN A 40 -19.60 -9.87 0.85
CA GLN A 40 -18.69 -10.00 2.00
C GLN A 40 -19.43 -9.74 3.34
N PRO A 41 -18.91 -10.23 4.48
CA PRO A 41 -19.47 -9.91 5.79
C PRO A 41 -19.46 -8.40 6.08
N ALA A 42 -20.62 -7.87 6.42
CA ALA A 42 -20.82 -6.46 6.73
C ALA A 42 -20.50 -6.18 8.20
N TRP A 43 -19.70 -5.14 8.45
CA TRP A 43 -19.43 -4.67 9.81
C TRP A 43 -20.72 -4.12 10.45
N PRO A 44 -21.20 -4.68 11.58
CA PRO A 44 -22.53 -4.38 12.09
C PRO A 44 -22.60 -3.17 13.03
N PHE A 45 -21.47 -2.52 13.34
CA PHE A 45 -21.41 -1.41 14.31
C PHE A 45 -21.07 -0.08 13.62
N ALA A 46 -21.60 1.03 14.14
CA ALA A 46 -21.31 2.37 13.59
C ALA A 46 -19.85 2.84 13.82
N GLN A 47 -19.09 2.12 14.66
CA GLN A 47 -17.72 2.47 15.03
C GLN A 47 -16.79 1.28 14.90
N ARG A 48 -15.51 1.57 14.64
CA ARG A 48 -14.39 0.64 14.67
C ARG A 48 -13.22 1.25 15.43
N LEU A 49 -12.27 0.43 15.85
CA LEU A 49 -10.99 0.94 16.36
C LEU A 49 -10.20 1.61 15.22
N SER A 50 -9.75 2.83 15.49
CA SER A 50 -8.97 3.68 14.60
C SER A 50 -7.50 3.25 14.60
N GLY A 51 -7.06 2.59 13.53
CA GLY A 51 -5.62 2.42 13.26
C GLY A 51 -4.98 3.67 12.68
N ASP A 52 -5.77 4.47 11.97
CA ASP A 52 -5.32 5.62 11.18
C ASP A 52 -4.77 6.74 12.09
N VAL A 53 -5.46 7.03 13.21
CA VAL A 53 -5.04 8.05 14.19
C VAL A 53 -3.80 7.59 14.96
N LEU A 54 -3.75 6.31 15.35
CA LEU A 54 -2.61 5.72 16.06
C LEU A 54 -1.33 5.70 15.22
N LEU A 55 -1.48 5.59 13.89
CA LEU A 55 -0.36 5.71 12.95
C LEU A 55 0.17 7.14 12.84
N ILE A 56 -0.73 8.14 12.82
CA ILE A 56 -0.37 9.56 12.67
C ILE A 56 0.22 10.10 13.97
N ASP A 57 -0.44 9.85 15.09
CA ASP A 57 -0.04 10.33 16.41
C ASP A 57 0.63 9.22 17.23
N ARG A 58 1.97 9.17 17.13
CA ARG A 58 2.81 8.26 17.92
C ARG A 58 2.71 8.51 19.43
N GLY A 59 2.25 9.68 19.86
CA GLY A 59 1.97 9.99 21.27
C GLY A 59 0.79 9.18 21.78
N VAL A 60 -0.32 9.18 21.03
CA VAL A 60 -1.52 8.38 21.35
C VAL A 60 -1.20 6.89 21.35
N ALA A 61 -0.40 6.40 20.40
CA ALA A 61 0.02 5.00 20.38
C ALA A 61 0.86 4.61 21.62
N ARG A 62 1.80 5.46 22.05
CA ARG A 62 2.57 5.24 23.29
C ARG A 62 1.70 5.25 24.52
N GLN A 63 0.75 6.18 24.58
CA GLN A 63 -0.21 6.28 25.66
C GLN A 63 -1.07 5.01 25.76
N LEU A 64 -1.58 4.51 24.62
CA LEU A 64 -2.33 3.26 24.55
C LEU A 64 -1.48 2.05 24.99
N LEU A 65 -0.24 1.93 24.52
CA LEU A 65 0.67 0.85 24.96
C LEU A 65 0.92 0.89 26.47
N GLY A 66 1.11 2.08 27.04
CA GLY A 66 1.25 2.27 28.49
C GLY A 66 0.00 1.85 29.26
N ALA A 67 -1.19 2.23 28.77
CA ALA A 67 -2.47 1.85 29.36
C ALA A 67 -2.69 0.33 29.32
N LEU A 68 -2.39 -0.31 28.19
CA LEU A 68 -2.47 -1.76 28.04
C LEU A 68 -1.47 -2.48 28.96
N GLY A 69 -0.24 -1.97 29.08
CA GLY A 69 0.78 -2.52 29.96
C GLY A 69 0.40 -2.48 31.43
N LEU A 70 -0.10 -1.33 31.91
CA LEU A 70 -0.57 -1.20 33.30
C LEU A 70 -1.81 -2.04 33.58
N THR A 71 -2.72 -2.15 32.60
CA THR A 71 -3.90 -3.03 32.71
C THR A 71 -3.48 -4.50 32.79
N ALA A 72 -2.50 -4.94 31.98
CA ALA A 72 -1.96 -6.29 32.05
C ALA A 72 -1.28 -6.56 33.40
N ALA A 73 -0.51 -5.61 33.93
CA ALA A 73 0.09 -5.71 35.26
C ALA A 73 -0.97 -5.79 36.37
N ALA A 74 -2.07 -5.02 36.26
CA ALA A 74 -3.20 -5.11 37.17
C ALA A 74 -3.85 -6.51 37.15
N LEU A 75 -4.08 -7.07 35.96
CA LEU A 75 -4.60 -8.43 35.80
C LEU A 75 -3.67 -9.49 36.39
N LEU A 76 -2.36 -9.39 36.15
CA LEU A 76 -1.37 -10.30 36.74
C LEU A 76 -1.35 -10.20 38.27
N SER A 77 -1.50 -9.00 38.82
CA SER A 77 -1.60 -8.79 40.26
C SER A 77 -2.88 -9.42 40.84
N LEU A 78 -4.02 -9.31 40.15
CA LEU A 78 -5.26 -10.01 40.52
C LEU A 78 -5.09 -11.53 40.48
N ILE A 79 -4.48 -12.06 39.43
CA ILE A 79 -4.19 -13.50 39.29
C ILE A 79 -3.29 -13.97 40.44
N ALA A 80 -2.21 -13.24 40.74
CA ALA A 80 -1.32 -13.54 41.86
C ALA A 80 -2.06 -13.51 43.21
N ALA A 81 -3.01 -12.58 43.39
CA ALA A 81 -3.85 -12.52 44.58
C ALA A 81 -4.69 -13.78 44.77
N LEU A 82 -5.15 -14.44 43.69
CA LEU A 82 -5.91 -15.68 43.79
C LEU A 82 -5.07 -16.81 44.41
N PHE A 83 -3.80 -16.94 44.00
CA PHE A 83 -2.89 -18.00 44.43
C PHE A 83 -2.14 -17.69 45.74
N TRP A 84 -1.95 -16.42 46.08
CA TRP A 84 -1.18 -16.02 47.28
C TRP A 84 -2.06 -15.39 48.36
N ARG A 85 -2.66 -16.24 49.22
CA ARG A 85 -3.60 -15.82 50.28
C ARG A 85 -3.07 -14.70 51.20
N ARG A 86 -1.79 -14.76 51.61
CA ARG A 86 -1.17 -13.73 52.47
C ARG A 86 -0.86 -12.42 51.72
N GLY A 87 -0.55 -12.50 50.42
CA GLY A 87 -0.23 -11.34 49.58
C GLY A 87 -1.45 -10.54 49.10
N ARG A 88 -2.67 -11.07 49.26
CA ARG A 88 -3.92 -10.45 48.78
C ARG A 88 -4.12 -9.00 49.25
N ILE A 89 -3.76 -8.71 50.50
CA ILE A 89 -3.92 -7.37 51.09
C ILE A 89 -3.11 -6.32 50.34
N VAL A 90 -2.01 -6.70 49.69
CA VAL A 90 -1.17 -5.80 48.88
C VAL A 90 -1.55 -5.88 47.41
N MET A 91 -1.75 -7.08 46.87
CA MET A 91 -2.01 -7.27 45.43
C MET A 91 -3.33 -6.64 44.96
N LEU A 92 -4.40 -6.71 45.77
CA LEU A 92 -5.68 -6.11 45.40
C LEU A 92 -5.60 -4.57 45.27
N PRO A 93 -5.11 -3.80 46.26
CA PRO A 93 -4.96 -2.35 46.09
C PRO A 93 -3.93 -1.99 45.01
N THR A 94 -2.87 -2.79 44.82
CA THR A 94 -1.94 -2.59 43.70
C THR A 94 -2.66 -2.74 42.36
N ALA A 95 -3.48 -3.78 42.17
CA ALA A 95 -4.26 -3.96 40.94
C ALA A 95 -5.22 -2.78 40.68
N VAL A 96 -5.93 -2.33 41.71
CA VAL A 96 -6.83 -1.17 41.63
C VAL A 96 -6.06 0.09 41.25
N ALA A 97 -4.91 0.35 41.89
CA ALA A 97 -4.07 1.50 41.58
C ALA A 97 -3.54 1.45 40.13
N LEU A 98 -3.01 0.30 39.70
CA LEU A 98 -2.51 0.13 38.33
C LEU A 98 -3.60 0.35 37.27
N PHE A 99 -4.82 -0.12 37.52
CA PHE A 99 -5.95 0.12 36.63
C PHE A 99 -6.41 1.58 36.62
N PHE A 100 -6.51 2.22 37.79
CA PHE A 100 -6.98 3.60 37.92
C PHE A 100 -6.01 4.62 37.33
N PHE A 101 -4.70 4.39 37.49
CA PHE A 101 -3.65 5.26 36.93
C PHE A 101 -3.21 4.86 35.52
N ALA A 102 -3.90 3.91 34.87
CA ALA A 102 -3.62 3.57 33.48
C ALA A 102 -3.92 4.78 32.57
N PRO A 103 -2.95 5.27 31.78
CA PRO A 103 -3.11 6.49 30.99
C PRO A 103 -3.91 6.22 29.72
N TRP A 104 -5.20 5.89 29.82
CA TRP A 104 -6.02 5.65 28.64
C TRP A 104 -6.16 6.92 27.78
N PRO A 105 -5.94 6.85 26.45
CA PRO A 105 -6.15 8.00 25.57
C PRO A 105 -7.65 8.27 25.39
N ASP A 106 -7.98 9.46 24.89
CA ASP A 106 -9.38 9.83 24.62
C ASP A 106 -10.01 8.82 23.64
N SER A 107 -11.17 8.29 24.01
CA SER A 107 -11.98 7.38 23.20
C SER A 107 -12.22 7.89 21.77
N LYS A 108 -12.31 9.21 21.57
CA LYS A 108 -12.48 9.84 20.24
C LYS A 108 -11.27 9.67 19.34
N LEU A 109 -10.09 9.40 19.91
CA LEU A 109 -8.86 9.11 19.17
C LEU A 109 -8.70 7.62 18.90
N LEU A 110 -9.36 6.77 19.69
CA LEU A 110 -9.36 5.31 19.54
C LEU A 110 -10.45 4.79 18.61
N LEU A 111 -11.54 5.53 18.43
CA LEU A 111 -12.69 5.12 17.63
C LEU A 111 -12.80 5.96 16.36
N ALA A 112 -13.09 5.30 15.24
CA ALA A 112 -13.43 5.94 13.97
C ALA A 112 -14.84 5.51 13.54
N PRO A 113 -15.58 6.36 12.81
CA PRO A 113 -16.79 5.93 12.10
C PRO A 113 -16.46 4.73 11.21
N ALA A 114 -17.37 3.76 11.17
CA ALA A 114 -17.26 2.58 10.34
C ALA A 114 -18.46 2.47 9.41
N GLU A 115 -18.23 1.90 8.25
CA GLU A 115 -19.24 1.57 7.26
C GLU A 115 -19.40 0.05 7.18
N PRO A 116 -20.54 -0.46 6.69
CA PRO A 116 -20.74 -1.90 6.50
C PRO A 116 -19.61 -2.56 5.72
N THR A 117 -19.04 -1.85 4.75
CA THR A 117 -17.96 -2.34 3.90
C THR A 117 -16.56 -2.06 4.47
N SER A 118 -16.39 -1.48 5.67
CA SER A 118 -15.07 -1.03 6.20
C SER A 118 -13.96 -2.09 6.19
N PHE A 119 -14.32 -3.38 6.27
CA PHE A 119 -13.39 -4.51 6.24
C PHE A 119 -13.46 -5.34 4.95
N HIS A 120 -14.19 -4.87 3.94
CA HIS A 120 -14.20 -5.53 2.65
C HIS A 120 -12.85 -5.35 1.97
N VAL A 121 -12.45 -6.41 1.26
CA VAL A 121 -11.22 -6.44 0.47
C VAL A 121 -11.55 -6.54 -1.01
N SER A 122 -10.73 -5.89 -1.84
CA SER A 122 -10.87 -6.02 -3.28
C SER A 122 -10.51 -7.43 -3.75
N SER A 123 -11.38 -8.03 -4.55
CA SER A 123 -11.10 -9.30 -5.23
C SER A 123 -10.22 -9.13 -6.48
N SER A 124 -9.97 -7.90 -6.94
CA SER A 124 -9.16 -7.62 -8.13
C SER A 124 -7.67 -7.91 -7.94
N GLY A 125 -7.21 -7.95 -6.68
CA GLY A 125 -5.80 -8.16 -6.33
C GLY A 125 -4.85 -7.11 -6.90
N PHE A 126 -5.31 -5.88 -7.14
CA PHE A 126 -4.55 -4.83 -7.82
C PHE A 126 -4.05 -5.29 -9.21
N SER A 127 -4.90 -5.99 -9.96
CA SER A 127 -4.55 -6.49 -11.28
C SER A 127 -4.40 -5.38 -12.31
N ALA A 128 -3.54 -5.59 -13.29
CA ALA A 128 -3.35 -4.64 -14.37
C ALA A 128 -4.66 -4.36 -15.14
N ALA A 129 -5.48 -5.39 -15.36
CA ALA A 129 -6.78 -5.27 -16.01
C ALA A 129 -7.74 -4.39 -15.20
N ALA A 130 -7.79 -4.56 -13.87
CA ALA A 130 -8.62 -3.73 -13.00
C ALA A 130 -8.19 -2.26 -13.00
N ILE A 131 -6.87 -1.97 -12.99
CA ILE A 131 -6.35 -0.60 -13.09
C ILE A 131 -6.77 0.05 -14.42
N VAL A 132 -6.69 -0.69 -15.53
CA VAL A 132 -7.07 -0.19 -16.86
C VAL A 132 -8.57 0.03 -16.97
N LEU A 133 -9.39 -0.90 -16.46
CA LEU A 133 -10.84 -0.74 -16.38
C LEU A 133 -11.20 0.48 -15.52
N GLY A 134 -10.61 0.59 -14.33
CA GLY A 134 -10.81 1.71 -13.42
C GLY A 134 -10.48 3.05 -14.04
N ARG A 135 -9.44 3.14 -14.89
CA ARG A 135 -9.13 4.36 -15.65
C ARG A 135 -10.29 4.78 -16.56
N GLN A 136 -10.91 3.83 -17.26
CA GLN A 136 -12.01 4.10 -18.18
C GLN A 136 -13.25 4.59 -17.40
N VAL A 137 -13.59 3.89 -16.31
CA VAL A 137 -14.70 4.27 -15.42
C VAL A 137 -14.46 5.64 -14.81
N TYR A 138 -13.24 5.92 -14.32
CA TYR A 138 -12.89 7.19 -13.71
C TYR A 138 -13.03 8.37 -14.69
N ALA A 139 -12.58 8.18 -15.93
CA ALA A 139 -12.71 9.20 -16.97
C ALA A 139 -14.17 9.55 -17.27
N GLN A 140 -15.09 8.57 -17.18
CA GLN A 140 -16.51 8.77 -17.45
C GLN A 140 -17.28 9.38 -16.26
N HIS A 141 -16.92 9.02 -15.04
CA HIS A 141 -17.75 9.32 -13.86
C HIS A 141 -17.12 10.26 -12.83
N CYS A 142 -15.79 10.37 -12.79
CA CYS A 142 -15.09 11.02 -11.69
C CYS A 142 -14.28 12.25 -12.13
N ALA A 143 -13.69 12.20 -13.33
CA ALA A 143 -12.72 13.19 -13.79
C ALA A 143 -13.28 14.61 -13.96
N SER A 144 -14.58 14.78 -14.17
CA SER A 144 -15.21 16.11 -14.30
C SER A 144 -15.11 16.94 -13.02
N CYS A 145 -15.07 16.29 -11.85
CA CYS A 145 -14.87 16.94 -10.56
C CYS A 145 -13.44 16.74 -10.05
N HIS A 146 -12.92 15.51 -10.11
CA HIS A 146 -11.64 15.16 -9.49
C HIS A 146 -10.41 15.39 -10.39
N ALA A 147 -10.58 15.90 -11.62
CA ALA A 147 -9.55 16.01 -12.67
C ALA A 147 -8.97 14.65 -13.09
N ALA A 148 -8.33 14.59 -14.26
CA ALA A 148 -7.74 13.36 -14.78
C ALA A 148 -6.54 12.87 -13.94
N ASP A 149 -5.81 13.78 -13.31
CA ASP A 149 -4.66 13.49 -12.46
C ASP A 149 -5.02 13.28 -10.98
N GLY A 150 -6.31 13.42 -10.62
CA GLY A 150 -6.83 13.21 -9.28
C GLY A 150 -6.79 14.43 -8.37
N LYS A 151 -6.30 15.59 -8.82
CA LYS A 151 -6.07 16.75 -7.93
C LYS A 151 -7.33 17.53 -7.57
N GLY A 152 -8.38 17.42 -8.38
CA GLY A 152 -9.61 18.19 -8.21
C GLY A 152 -9.56 19.60 -8.79
N ASP A 153 -8.55 19.95 -9.58
CA ASP A 153 -8.38 21.28 -10.18
C ASP A 153 -9.25 21.45 -11.44
N THR A 154 -10.57 21.36 -11.30
CA THR A 154 -11.54 21.54 -12.39
C THR A 154 -12.46 22.74 -12.16
N PRO A 155 -12.96 23.41 -13.22
CA PRO A 155 -13.93 24.49 -13.06
C PRO A 155 -15.18 24.08 -12.28
N LEU A 156 -15.64 22.83 -12.46
CA LEU A 156 -16.77 22.28 -11.72
C LEU A 156 -16.42 22.13 -10.23
N ALA A 157 -15.27 21.55 -9.88
CA ALA A 157 -14.83 21.43 -8.49
C ALA A 157 -14.73 22.78 -7.77
N LEU A 158 -14.25 23.82 -8.47
CA LEU A 158 -14.16 25.18 -7.92
C LEU A 158 -15.53 25.85 -7.72
N SER A 159 -16.57 25.36 -8.39
CA SER A 159 -17.94 25.85 -8.22
C SER A 159 -18.71 25.16 -7.09
N LEU A 160 -18.19 24.04 -6.55
CA LEU A 160 -18.86 23.30 -5.49
C LEU A 160 -18.66 24.00 -4.14
N PRO A 161 -19.65 23.95 -3.22
CA PRO A 161 -19.52 24.50 -1.86
C PRO A 161 -18.38 23.86 -1.06
N LEU A 162 -18.05 22.61 -1.38
CA LEU A 162 -16.91 21.87 -0.83
C LEU A 162 -16.11 21.30 -2.00
N SER A 163 -14.87 21.76 -2.15
CA SER A 163 -13.97 21.20 -3.16
C SER A 163 -13.73 19.72 -2.91
N PRO A 164 -13.71 18.87 -3.96
CA PRO A 164 -13.33 17.48 -3.83
C PRO A 164 -11.91 17.34 -3.26
N PRO A 165 -11.64 16.30 -2.45
CA PRO A 165 -10.29 16.07 -1.96
C PRO A 165 -9.33 15.73 -3.10
N ASN A 166 -8.06 16.12 -2.94
CA ASN A 166 -6.98 15.70 -3.82
C ASN A 166 -6.71 14.20 -3.65
N LEU A 167 -7.17 13.41 -4.62
CA LEU A 167 -7.01 11.95 -4.70
C LEU A 167 -5.58 11.52 -5.06
N ALA A 168 -4.74 12.43 -5.57
CA ALA A 168 -3.31 12.16 -5.79
C ALA A 168 -2.48 12.26 -4.51
N SER A 169 -3.05 12.78 -3.42
CA SER A 169 -2.34 12.91 -2.14
C SER A 169 -2.27 11.58 -1.37
N GLY A 170 -1.28 11.45 -0.49
CA GLY A 170 -1.18 10.35 0.46
C GLY A 170 -2.40 10.16 1.39
N LEU A 171 -3.38 11.07 1.43
CA LEU A 171 -4.63 10.88 2.17
C LEU A 171 -5.50 9.77 1.60
N LEU A 172 -5.47 9.54 0.28
CA LEU A 172 -6.15 8.41 -0.35
C LEU A 172 -5.69 7.09 0.27
N TRP A 173 -4.38 6.97 0.44
CA TRP A 173 -3.68 5.82 0.99
C TRP A 173 -3.71 5.73 2.51
N ARG A 174 -4.55 6.49 3.19
CA ARG A 174 -4.78 6.38 4.64
C ARG A 174 -6.23 6.00 4.96
N ARG A 175 -7.00 5.60 3.95
CA ARG A 175 -8.39 5.18 4.10
C ARG A 175 -8.46 3.69 3.85
N ALA A 176 -9.30 3.00 4.62
CA ALA A 176 -9.60 1.61 4.32
C ALA A 176 -10.28 1.52 2.96
N ASP A 177 -9.84 0.58 2.11
CA ASP A 177 -10.37 0.40 0.76
C ASP A 177 -11.89 0.15 0.79
N GLY A 178 -12.36 -0.60 1.78
CA GLY A 178 -13.77 -0.81 2.05
C GLY A 178 -14.57 0.47 2.37
N GLU A 179 -13.96 1.48 3.00
CA GLU A 179 -14.61 2.78 3.22
C GLU A 179 -14.60 3.65 1.97
N LEU A 180 -13.55 3.55 1.14
CA LEU A 180 -13.54 4.18 -0.17
C LEU A 180 -14.65 3.59 -1.06
N PHE A 181 -14.82 2.27 -1.01
CA PHE A 181 -15.90 1.56 -1.68
C PHE A 181 -17.26 2.12 -1.25
N TRP A 182 -17.51 2.23 0.06
CA TRP A 182 -18.78 2.76 0.57
C TRP A 182 -19.06 4.16 0.04
N LYS A 183 -18.06 5.05 0.11
CA LYS A 183 -18.20 6.44 -0.33
C LYS A 183 -18.49 6.54 -1.83
N ILE A 184 -17.82 5.74 -2.66
CA ILE A 184 -18.10 5.70 -4.10
C ILE A 184 -19.50 5.14 -4.37
N ALA A 185 -19.85 4.02 -3.74
CA ALA A 185 -21.14 3.37 -3.95
C ALA A 185 -22.32 4.25 -3.49
N TYR A 186 -22.26 4.77 -2.27
CA TYR A 186 -23.40 5.42 -1.60
C TYR A 186 -23.32 6.95 -1.55
N GLY A 187 -22.17 7.54 -1.91
CA GLY A 187 -21.95 8.97 -1.91
C GLY A 187 -21.40 9.50 -0.59
N MET A 188 -21.29 10.82 -0.50
CA MET A 188 -20.83 11.53 0.70
C MET A 188 -21.76 12.70 1.03
N HIS A 189 -21.86 13.01 2.32
CA HIS A 189 -22.66 14.10 2.84
C HIS A 189 -21.83 15.00 3.76
N ASP A 190 -22.20 16.28 3.85
CA ASP A 190 -21.66 17.18 4.87
C ASP A 190 -22.34 16.96 6.24
N ARG A 191 -21.92 17.75 7.24
CA ARG A 191 -22.46 17.70 8.61
C ARG A 191 -23.95 18.08 8.72
N HIS A 192 -24.52 18.69 7.68
CA HIS A 192 -25.93 19.08 7.59
C HIS A 192 -26.74 18.10 6.73
N GLY A 193 -26.12 17.02 6.23
CA GLY A 193 -26.74 16.00 5.39
C GLY A 193 -26.80 16.37 3.91
N ALA A 194 -26.26 17.52 3.49
CA ALA A 194 -26.23 17.90 2.08
C ALA A 194 -25.26 17.00 1.32
N THR A 195 -25.66 16.52 0.14
CA THR A 195 -24.82 15.62 -0.67
C THR A 195 -23.62 16.39 -1.22
N THR A 196 -22.41 15.95 -0.89
CA THR A 196 -21.14 16.51 -1.36
C THR A 196 -20.51 15.68 -2.47
N MET A 197 -20.84 14.39 -2.55
CA MET A 197 -20.50 13.51 -3.67
C MET A 197 -21.69 12.57 -3.95
N PRO A 198 -22.14 12.42 -5.21
CA PRO A 198 -23.21 11.49 -5.53
C PRO A 198 -22.75 10.05 -5.29
N GLY A 199 -23.71 9.17 -4.95
CA GLY A 199 -23.51 7.73 -4.95
C GLY A 199 -23.72 7.13 -6.34
N PHE A 200 -22.97 6.07 -6.64
CA PHE A 200 -22.91 5.42 -7.95
C PHE A 200 -23.50 4.00 -7.99
N THR A 201 -24.22 3.54 -6.96
CA THR A 201 -24.84 2.20 -6.91
C THR A 201 -25.75 1.85 -8.09
N ARG A 202 -26.28 2.85 -8.82
CA ARG A 202 -27.15 2.64 -9.99
C ARG A 202 -26.39 2.61 -11.32
N GLN A 203 -25.11 3.00 -11.32
CA GLN A 203 -24.30 3.16 -12.52
C GLN A 203 -23.11 2.20 -12.54
N LEU A 204 -22.59 1.81 -11.39
CA LEU A 204 -21.37 1.03 -11.24
C LEU A 204 -21.65 -0.28 -10.52
N SER A 205 -21.05 -1.37 -11.01
CA SER A 205 -20.99 -2.63 -10.28
C SER A 205 -19.93 -2.58 -9.19
N ASP A 206 -19.99 -3.52 -8.24
CA ASP A 206 -18.95 -3.66 -7.19
C ASP A 206 -17.55 -3.85 -7.80
N ALA A 207 -17.45 -4.57 -8.92
CA ALA A 207 -16.20 -4.78 -9.64
C ALA A 207 -15.66 -3.47 -10.26
N ASP A 208 -16.54 -2.60 -10.74
CA ASP A 208 -16.16 -1.28 -11.25
C ASP A 208 -15.66 -0.38 -10.13
N VAL A 209 -16.31 -0.41 -8.95
CA VAL A 209 -15.89 0.37 -7.78
C VAL A 209 -14.52 -0.09 -7.27
N TRP A 210 -14.27 -1.41 -7.21
CA TRP A 210 -12.94 -1.92 -6.85
C TRP A 210 -11.88 -1.54 -7.89
N SER A 211 -12.21 -1.62 -9.17
CA SER A 211 -11.32 -1.20 -10.26
C SER A 211 -11.01 0.30 -10.20
N LEU A 212 -11.99 1.13 -9.85
CA LEU A 212 -11.79 2.57 -9.59
C LEU A 212 -10.78 2.81 -8.47
N ILE A 213 -10.88 2.09 -7.35
CA ILE A 213 -9.95 2.23 -6.22
C ILE A 213 -8.53 1.84 -6.63
N ASP A 214 -8.37 0.74 -7.38
CA ASP A 214 -7.08 0.32 -7.92
C ASP A 214 -6.48 1.39 -8.84
N PHE A 215 -7.29 1.94 -9.76
CA PHE A 215 -6.86 3.02 -10.64
C PHE A 215 -6.51 4.28 -9.86
N MET A 216 -7.30 4.69 -8.87
CA MET A 216 -7.05 5.89 -8.07
C MET A 216 -5.69 5.80 -7.37
N LYS A 217 -5.36 4.65 -6.79
CA LYS A 217 -4.04 4.38 -6.19
C LYS A 217 -2.93 4.41 -7.24
N ALA A 218 -3.10 3.72 -8.37
CA ALA A 218 -2.11 3.73 -9.46
C ALA A 218 -1.87 5.14 -10.02
N ASN A 219 -2.93 5.93 -10.20
CA ASN A 219 -2.88 7.30 -10.71
C ASN A 219 -2.21 8.24 -9.71
N ALA A 220 -2.52 8.11 -8.41
CA ALA A 220 -1.86 8.85 -7.34
C ALA A 220 -0.34 8.60 -7.33
N ALA A 221 0.09 7.34 -7.47
CA ALA A 221 1.51 6.99 -7.58
C ALA A 221 2.20 7.65 -8.79
N GLY A 222 1.53 7.64 -9.95
CA GLY A 222 2.03 8.31 -11.16
C GLY A 222 2.10 9.83 -11.02
N THR A 223 1.09 10.45 -10.41
CA THR A 223 1.07 11.89 -10.15
C THR A 223 2.16 12.28 -9.17
N SER A 224 2.35 11.53 -8.08
CA SER A 224 3.43 11.75 -7.11
C SER A 224 4.81 11.76 -7.78
N ILE A 225 5.11 10.79 -8.64
CA ILE A 225 6.38 10.80 -9.38
C ILE A 225 6.55 12.06 -10.23
N ARG A 226 5.50 12.49 -10.94
CA ARG A 226 5.58 13.67 -11.81
C ARG A 226 5.77 14.97 -11.03
N GLU A 227 5.22 15.06 -9.82
CA GLU A 227 5.28 16.27 -9.00
C GLU A 227 6.52 16.36 -8.12
N ILE A 228 6.88 15.26 -7.45
CA ILE A 228 7.94 15.25 -6.43
C ILE A 228 9.10 14.32 -6.77
N GLY A 229 9.06 13.62 -7.91
CA GLY A 229 10.12 12.71 -8.35
C GLY A 229 10.19 11.39 -7.58
N ALA A 230 9.19 11.08 -6.74
CA ALA A 230 9.18 9.93 -5.85
C ALA A 230 7.77 9.34 -5.69
N TRP A 231 7.68 8.09 -5.23
CA TRP A 231 6.44 7.49 -4.73
C TRP A 231 6.29 7.84 -3.24
N ASP A 232 5.40 8.78 -2.92
CA ASP A 232 5.11 9.18 -1.54
C ASP A 232 4.47 8.05 -0.71
N GLN A 233 3.77 7.15 -1.38
CA GLN A 233 3.15 5.96 -0.81
C GLN A 233 3.61 4.70 -1.56
N PRO A 234 3.82 3.58 -0.85
CA PRO A 234 4.19 2.32 -1.50
C PRO A 234 3.08 1.79 -2.40
N VAL A 235 3.46 1.50 -3.65
CA VAL A 235 2.57 0.96 -4.68
C VAL A 235 3.04 -0.45 -5.06
N ALA A 236 2.10 -1.39 -5.13
CA ALA A 236 2.40 -2.78 -5.49
C ALA A 236 2.67 -2.89 -6.99
N LEU A 237 3.46 -3.88 -7.39
CA LEU A 237 3.50 -4.30 -8.79
C LEU A 237 2.12 -4.86 -9.19
N PRO A 238 1.48 -4.38 -10.28
CA PRO A 238 0.22 -4.96 -10.74
C PRO A 238 0.36 -6.45 -11.02
N SER A 239 -0.65 -7.23 -10.67
CA SER A 239 -0.60 -8.68 -10.88
C SER A 239 -0.46 -8.99 -12.37
N VAL A 240 0.61 -9.69 -12.75
CA VAL A 240 0.88 -10.11 -14.12
C VAL A 240 1.32 -11.56 -14.15
N THR A 241 0.97 -12.28 -15.22
CA THR A 241 1.42 -13.66 -15.45
C THR A 241 2.59 -13.67 -16.40
N ALA A 242 3.62 -14.44 -16.06
CA ALA A 242 4.82 -14.62 -16.86
C ALA A 242 4.98 -16.07 -17.31
N ASP A 243 5.43 -16.24 -18.55
CA ASP A 243 5.85 -17.51 -19.13
C ASP A 243 7.39 -17.61 -18.97
N CYS A 244 7.83 -18.51 -18.09
CA CYS A 244 9.24 -18.72 -17.75
C CYS A 244 9.75 -20.05 -18.33
N ALA A 245 11.02 -20.10 -18.74
CA ALA A 245 11.59 -21.34 -19.26
C ALA A 245 11.49 -22.49 -18.24
N GLY A 246 11.06 -23.68 -18.71
CA GLY A 246 10.98 -24.89 -17.88
C GLY A 246 9.87 -24.90 -16.81
N THR A 247 9.00 -23.90 -16.76
CA THR A 247 7.86 -23.84 -15.83
C THR A 247 6.57 -23.47 -16.56
N SER A 248 5.42 -23.87 -16.01
CA SER A 248 4.11 -23.41 -16.49
C SER A 248 3.94 -21.90 -16.24
N ARG A 249 2.96 -21.28 -16.89
CA ARG A 249 2.59 -19.87 -16.65
C ARG A 249 2.37 -19.61 -15.17
N GLN A 250 3.11 -18.66 -14.59
CA GLN A 250 3.03 -18.33 -13.16
C GLN A 250 2.62 -16.87 -12.95
N SER A 251 1.93 -16.58 -11.85
CA SER A 251 1.69 -15.21 -11.43
C SER A 251 2.94 -14.66 -10.75
N VAL A 252 3.35 -13.45 -11.10
CA VAL A 252 4.48 -12.76 -10.44
C VAL A 252 4.21 -12.53 -8.95
N ALA A 253 2.94 -12.46 -8.54
CA ALA A 253 2.58 -12.40 -7.13
C ALA A 253 3.02 -13.64 -6.32
N GLN A 254 3.29 -14.77 -6.98
CA GLN A 254 3.81 -15.99 -6.33
C GLN A 254 5.31 -15.89 -6.01
N TRP A 255 6.01 -14.85 -6.47
CA TRP A 255 7.44 -14.66 -6.26
C TRP A 255 7.75 -13.93 -4.94
N ARG A 256 6.76 -13.80 -4.05
CA ARG A 256 6.93 -13.25 -2.70
C ARG A 256 8.07 -13.96 -1.97
N GLY A 257 8.88 -13.18 -1.25
CA GLY A 257 10.13 -13.63 -0.65
C GLY A 257 11.37 -13.43 -1.55
N GLN A 258 11.18 -13.21 -2.85
CA GLN A 258 12.26 -12.90 -3.80
C GLN A 258 12.15 -11.45 -4.28
N ARG A 259 13.30 -10.80 -4.52
CA ARG A 259 13.31 -9.49 -5.19
C ARG A 259 13.07 -9.68 -6.67
N THR A 260 12.21 -8.85 -7.25
CA THR A 260 11.84 -8.98 -8.66
C THR A 260 12.35 -7.78 -9.44
N ARG A 261 12.84 -8.01 -10.66
CA ARG A 261 13.18 -6.95 -11.62
C ARG A 261 12.30 -7.07 -12.85
N VAL A 262 11.60 -5.99 -13.19
CA VAL A 262 10.79 -5.93 -14.41
C VAL A 262 11.49 -5.04 -15.42
N ILE A 263 11.74 -5.57 -16.62
CA ILE A 263 12.33 -4.86 -17.74
C ILE A 263 11.21 -4.62 -18.75
N LEU A 264 10.91 -3.35 -19.01
CA LEU A 264 9.89 -2.94 -19.97
C LEU A 264 10.52 -2.90 -21.37
N ALA A 265 10.02 -3.72 -22.29
CA ALA A 265 10.61 -3.86 -23.61
C ALA A 265 9.56 -3.77 -24.71
N SER A 266 9.94 -3.14 -25.82
CA SER A 266 9.14 -3.08 -27.07
C SER A 266 10.02 -3.44 -28.26
N ALA A 267 9.46 -3.45 -29.47
CA ALA A 267 10.20 -3.69 -30.71
C ALA A 267 11.28 -2.61 -30.97
N GLN A 268 11.05 -1.37 -30.55
CA GLN A 268 11.95 -0.23 -30.72
C GLN A 268 12.99 -0.14 -29.58
N GLN A 269 13.64 -1.26 -29.26
CA GLN A 269 14.57 -1.35 -28.12
C GLN A 269 15.66 -0.27 -28.12
N PRO A 270 16.03 0.30 -26.95
CA PRO A 270 17.26 1.06 -26.80
C PRO A 270 18.50 0.16 -27.00
N GLN A 271 19.64 0.76 -27.37
CA GLN A 271 20.89 0.02 -27.53
C GLN A 271 21.38 -0.54 -26.17
N GLY A 272 21.41 -1.87 -26.04
CA GLY A 272 21.93 -2.58 -24.86
C GLY A 272 20.82 -3.11 -23.93
N PHE A 273 20.53 -4.42 -24.02
CA PHE A 273 19.60 -5.09 -23.11
C PHE A 273 20.32 -5.54 -21.83
N PRO A 274 19.72 -5.37 -20.63
CA PRO A 274 20.36 -5.77 -19.38
C PRO A 274 20.52 -7.29 -19.28
N LEU A 275 21.62 -7.72 -18.66
CA LEU A 275 21.87 -9.12 -18.31
C LEU A 275 21.11 -9.49 -17.04
N ASP A 276 20.85 -10.79 -16.84
CA ASP A 276 20.22 -11.26 -15.60
C ASP A 276 21.17 -11.15 -14.39
N ASP A 277 20.62 -11.01 -13.17
CA ASP A 277 21.38 -10.96 -11.92
C ASP A 277 20.86 -12.06 -10.97
N PRO A 278 21.71 -12.97 -10.47
CA PRO A 278 21.28 -14.13 -9.68
C PRO A 278 20.60 -13.77 -8.34
N ARG A 279 20.70 -12.52 -7.89
CA ARG A 279 20.07 -12.04 -6.65
C ARG A 279 18.64 -11.55 -6.85
N LEU A 280 18.22 -11.43 -8.11
CA LEU A 280 16.93 -10.92 -8.53
C LEU A 280 16.23 -11.97 -9.40
N ARG A 281 14.90 -12.05 -9.31
CA ARG A 281 14.11 -12.76 -10.31
C ARG A 281 13.69 -11.77 -11.39
N SER A 282 14.28 -11.86 -12.57
CA SER A 282 14.01 -10.92 -13.65
C SER A 282 12.87 -11.39 -14.57
N LEU A 283 12.10 -10.42 -15.06
CA LEU A 283 10.98 -10.60 -15.98
C LEU A 283 11.07 -9.53 -17.07
N ILE A 284 10.89 -9.93 -18.32
CA ILE A 284 10.63 -9.02 -19.44
C ILE A 284 9.11 -8.84 -19.56
N LEU A 285 8.62 -7.61 -19.40
CA LEU A 285 7.25 -7.27 -19.80
C LEU A 285 7.31 -6.62 -21.18
N ALA A 286 6.76 -7.32 -22.17
CA ALA A 286 6.82 -6.91 -23.56
C ALA A 286 5.53 -6.21 -24.03
N GLU A 287 5.70 -5.09 -24.73
CA GLU A 287 4.66 -4.48 -25.56
C GLU A 287 4.64 -5.13 -26.94
N GLY A 288 3.48 -5.66 -27.32
CA GLY A 288 3.25 -6.21 -28.66
C GLY A 288 4.18 -7.37 -29.03
N GLN A 289 4.59 -7.40 -30.31
CA GLN A 289 5.52 -8.39 -30.83
C GLN A 289 6.94 -8.03 -30.39
N PHE A 290 7.52 -8.92 -29.59
CA PHE A 290 8.84 -8.72 -28.98
C PHE A 290 9.64 -10.00 -29.15
N THR A 291 10.85 -9.85 -29.68
CA THR A 291 11.82 -10.94 -29.83
C THR A 291 12.90 -10.75 -28.78
N ARG A 292 13.15 -11.79 -27.99
CA ARG A 292 14.22 -11.75 -26.98
C ARG A 292 15.58 -11.53 -27.67
N PRO A 293 16.49 -10.76 -27.06
CA PRO A 293 17.86 -10.66 -27.54
C PRO A 293 18.51 -12.04 -27.61
N ALA A 294 19.35 -12.26 -28.62
CA ALA A 294 20.11 -13.49 -28.73
C ALA A 294 21.00 -13.68 -27.48
N PRO A 295 21.01 -14.88 -26.87
CA PRO A 295 21.90 -15.18 -25.76
C PRO A 295 23.35 -14.92 -26.15
N ARG A 296 24.11 -14.25 -25.28
CA ARG A 296 25.57 -14.18 -25.42
C ARG A 296 26.17 -15.40 -24.71
N PRO A 297 27.17 -16.09 -25.29
CA PRO A 297 27.81 -17.23 -24.65
C PRO A 297 28.31 -16.88 -23.24
N GLY A 298 27.89 -17.66 -22.23
CA GLY A 298 28.28 -17.47 -20.83
C GLY A 298 27.62 -16.29 -20.11
N ALA A 299 26.75 -15.52 -20.77
CA ALA A 299 26.03 -14.42 -20.12
C ALA A 299 24.67 -14.89 -19.55
N PRO A 300 24.29 -14.44 -18.35
CA PRO A 300 23.01 -14.81 -17.74
C PRO A 300 21.85 -14.16 -18.51
N VAL A 301 20.83 -14.97 -18.85
CA VAL A 301 19.68 -14.60 -19.69
C VAL A 301 18.42 -14.52 -18.84
N ILE A 302 17.54 -13.57 -19.16
CA ILE A 302 16.25 -13.42 -18.49
C ILE A 302 15.25 -14.37 -19.15
N ASP A 303 14.81 -15.39 -18.40
CA ASP A 303 14.01 -16.49 -18.93
C ASP A 303 12.50 -16.28 -18.87
N CYS A 304 12.03 -15.30 -18.07
CA CYS A 304 10.62 -14.98 -17.89
C CYS A 304 10.16 -13.87 -18.82
N LEU A 305 9.07 -14.10 -19.56
CA LEU A 305 8.43 -13.12 -20.43
C LEU A 305 6.94 -13.03 -20.12
N ALA A 306 6.44 -11.81 -19.95
CA ALA A 306 5.02 -11.52 -19.90
C ALA A 306 4.63 -10.67 -21.12
N ARG A 307 3.46 -10.96 -21.68
CA ARG A 307 2.82 -10.14 -22.73
C ARG A 307 1.46 -9.71 -22.22
N SER A 308 1.32 -8.44 -21.86
CA SER A 308 0.05 -7.90 -21.37
C SER A 308 -0.01 -6.40 -21.68
N ALA A 309 -0.95 -6.02 -22.56
CA ALA A 309 -1.23 -4.63 -22.86
C ALA A 309 -1.73 -3.89 -21.61
N ASP A 310 -2.54 -4.55 -20.79
CA ASP A 310 -3.03 -3.99 -19.54
C ASP A 310 -1.88 -3.69 -18.58
N ALA A 311 -0.92 -4.61 -18.41
CA ALA A 311 0.23 -4.40 -17.54
C ALA A 311 1.13 -3.28 -18.05
N TRP A 312 1.30 -3.17 -19.36
CA TRP A 312 2.02 -2.06 -19.98
C TRP A 312 1.36 -0.71 -19.66
N GLN A 313 0.04 -0.63 -19.84
CA GLN A 313 -0.74 0.59 -19.55
C GLN A 313 -0.79 0.90 -18.05
N ALA A 314 -0.95 -0.10 -17.20
CA ALA A 314 -0.95 0.06 -15.74
C ALA A 314 0.40 0.59 -15.24
N LEU A 315 1.52 0.07 -15.76
CA LEU A 315 2.85 0.56 -15.39
C LEU A 315 3.13 1.97 -15.95
N SER A 316 2.61 2.31 -17.13
CA SER A 316 2.62 3.70 -17.62
C SER A 316 1.91 4.65 -16.64
N ILE A 317 0.74 4.25 -16.12
CA ILE A 317 0.01 5.02 -15.10
C ILE A 317 0.85 5.16 -13.82
N ILE A 318 1.34 4.05 -13.26
CA ILE A 318 2.07 4.02 -11.96
C ILE A 318 3.40 4.77 -12.02
N THR A 319 4.13 4.65 -13.13
CA THR A 319 5.44 5.30 -13.31
C THR A 319 5.32 6.74 -13.78
N GLY A 320 4.13 7.15 -14.22
CA GLY A 320 3.88 8.46 -14.82
C GLY A 320 4.58 8.69 -16.16
N ILE A 321 5.05 7.62 -16.82
CA ILE A 321 5.73 7.67 -18.12
C ILE A 321 4.73 7.30 -19.21
N ASP A 322 4.71 8.07 -20.30
CA ASP A 322 3.87 7.77 -21.47
C ASP A 322 4.17 6.36 -22.03
N THR A 323 3.15 5.64 -22.48
CA THR A 323 3.28 4.28 -23.03
C THR A 323 4.35 4.19 -24.13
N GLY A 324 4.46 5.18 -25.01
CA GLY A 324 5.46 5.22 -26.08
C GLY A 324 6.91 5.48 -25.61
N LYS A 325 7.12 5.83 -24.34
CA LYS A 325 8.45 6.09 -23.73
C LYS A 325 8.81 5.09 -22.64
N LEU A 326 7.95 4.09 -22.40
CA LEU A 326 8.08 3.13 -21.33
C LEU A 326 9.17 2.07 -21.61
N ALA A 327 9.46 1.83 -22.88
CA ALA A 327 10.48 0.89 -23.31
C ALA A 327 11.89 1.27 -22.79
N GLY A 328 12.59 0.28 -22.24
CA GLY A 328 13.90 0.42 -21.63
C GLY A 328 13.86 0.79 -20.13
N THR A 329 12.69 1.12 -19.58
CA THR A 329 12.56 1.31 -18.12
C THR A 329 12.75 -0.01 -17.39
N GLN A 330 13.51 0.03 -16.29
CA GLN A 330 13.65 -1.08 -15.36
C GLN A 330 13.01 -0.71 -14.02
N LEU A 331 12.27 -1.64 -13.43
CA LEU A 331 11.65 -1.50 -12.12
C LEU A 331 12.19 -2.57 -11.18
N LEU A 332 12.48 -2.17 -9.95
CA LEU A 332 12.85 -3.10 -8.88
C LEU A 332 11.76 -3.16 -7.82
N ILE A 333 11.47 -4.39 -7.45
CA ILE A 333 10.40 -4.78 -6.53
C ILE A 333 11.05 -5.51 -5.36
N ASP A 334 10.65 -5.16 -4.14
CA ASP A 334 11.13 -5.87 -2.95
C ASP A 334 10.49 -7.25 -2.77
N ARG A 335 10.90 -7.95 -1.71
CA ARG A 335 10.42 -9.30 -1.38
C ARG A 335 8.92 -9.35 -1.08
N ASP A 336 8.33 -8.20 -0.74
CA ASP A 336 6.93 -8.02 -0.43
C ASP A 336 6.16 -7.41 -1.61
N GLY A 337 6.70 -7.47 -2.82
CA GLY A 337 5.97 -7.11 -4.03
C GLY A 337 5.74 -5.59 -4.21
N TRP A 338 6.41 -4.74 -3.43
CA TRP A 338 6.32 -3.28 -3.56
C TRP A 338 7.32 -2.76 -4.58
N LEU A 339 6.88 -1.84 -5.43
CA LEU A 339 7.78 -1.10 -6.32
C LEU A 339 8.65 -0.16 -5.48
N ARG A 340 9.98 -0.24 -5.66
CA ARG A 340 10.94 0.49 -4.83
C ARG A 340 11.84 1.43 -5.61
N ALA A 341 12.33 0.98 -6.75
CA ALA A 341 13.26 1.75 -7.58
C ALA A 341 12.90 1.67 -9.05
N ARG A 342 13.30 2.71 -9.79
CA ARG A 342 13.10 2.82 -11.24
C ARG A 342 14.36 3.36 -11.88
N LYS A 343 14.71 2.78 -13.02
CA LYS A 343 15.76 3.28 -13.89
C LYS A 343 15.21 3.59 -15.27
N LEU A 344 15.51 4.76 -15.82
CA LEU A 344 15.03 5.21 -17.13
C LEU A 344 15.98 4.78 -18.25
N PRO A 345 15.49 4.65 -19.50
CA PRO A 345 16.35 4.41 -20.65
C PRO A 345 17.35 5.56 -20.85
N GLY A 346 18.63 5.23 -21.06
CA GLY A 346 19.68 6.22 -21.37
C GLY A 346 20.41 6.84 -20.17
N GLU A 347 19.99 6.56 -18.93
CA GLU A 347 20.76 6.90 -17.72
C GLU A 347 22.00 5.98 -17.66
N GLY A 348 23.17 6.57 -17.92
CA GLY A 348 24.42 5.90 -18.30
C GLY A 348 24.84 4.68 -17.47
N SER A 349 25.34 3.66 -18.18
CA SER A 349 25.81 2.34 -17.71
C SER A 349 24.75 1.48 -17.01
N ASN A 350 24.89 0.15 -17.04
CA ASN A 350 24.01 -0.79 -16.31
C ASN A 350 23.99 -0.58 -14.78
N ASN A 351 24.69 0.42 -14.24
CA ASN A 351 24.89 0.60 -12.81
C ASN A 351 23.71 1.34 -12.18
N TRP A 352 23.06 0.70 -11.22
CA TRP A 352 22.06 1.32 -10.35
C TRP A 352 22.74 2.29 -9.38
N SER A 353 22.02 3.28 -8.87
CA SER A 353 22.48 4.13 -7.78
C SER A 353 21.39 4.34 -6.74
N GLU A 354 21.75 4.72 -5.52
CA GLU A 354 20.76 4.95 -4.45
C GLU A 354 19.69 5.97 -4.87
N SER A 355 20.03 6.97 -5.68
CA SER A 355 19.10 7.95 -6.25
C SER A 355 17.94 7.32 -7.04
N ASP A 356 18.08 6.08 -7.51
CA ASP A 356 17.05 5.38 -8.27
C ASP A 356 15.89 4.88 -7.37
N ILE A 357 16.08 4.89 -6.04
CA ILE A 357 15.02 4.54 -5.08
C ILE A 357 13.98 5.66 -5.04
N LEU A 358 12.78 5.32 -5.51
CA LEU A 358 11.62 6.21 -5.55
C LEU A 358 10.72 6.08 -4.32
N CYS A 359 10.72 4.92 -3.65
CA CYS A 359 9.88 4.67 -2.47
C CYS A 359 10.76 4.57 -1.21
N ARG A 360 10.72 5.63 -0.39
CA ARG A 360 11.54 5.79 0.83
C ARG A 360 10.72 6.27 2.02
N ALA A 361 11.25 6.05 3.24
CA ALA A 361 10.70 6.69 4.42
C ALA A 361 10.74 8.23 4.32
N PRO A 362 9.73 8.96 4.83
CA PRO A 362 9.69 10.43 4.77
C PRO A 362 10.92 11.12 5.38
N ALA A 363 11.56 10.50 6.39
CA ALA A 363 12.79 11.01 7.00
C ALA A 363 14.00 10.94 6.04
N SER A 364 14.05 9.92 5.19
CA SER A 364 15.14 9.67 4.24
C SER A 364 15.01 10.49 2.95
N MET A 365 13.81 10.97 2.59
CA MET A 365 13.61 11.89 1.46
C MET A 365 14.30 13.24 1.69
N LYS A 366 14.38 13.74 2.93
CA LYS A 366 15.06 15.01 3.25
C LYS A 366 16.58 14.95 3.12
N ASN A 367 17.17 13.78 3.34
CA ASN A 367 18.62 13.56 3.29
C ASN A 367 19.14 13.18 1.90
N ALA A 368 18.25 12.75 0.99
CA ALA A 368 18.62 12.37 -0.38
C ALA A 368 19.02 13.59 -1.25
N ALA A 369 18.55 14.79 -0.91
CA ALA A 369 18.86 16.03 -1.63
C ALA A 369 20.32 16.50 -1.48
N THR A 370 21.11 15.87 -0.61
CA THR A 370 22.50 16.27 -0.29
C THR A 370 23.56 15.20 -0.62
N ALA A 371 23.17 14.04 -1.17
CA ALA A 371 24.11 12.95 -1.45
C ALA A 371 24.73 13.06 -2.86
N THR A 372 26.02 13.37 -2.94
CA THR A 372 26.80 13.46 -4.17
C THR A 372 27.06 12.08 -4.80
N THR A 373 26.85 11.96 -6.10
CA THR A 373 27.08 10.75 -6.90
C THR A 373 28.58 10.44 -7.05
N ALA A 374 29.06 9.41 -6.34
CA ALA A 374 30.30 8.72 -6.68
C ALA A 374 29.96 7.40 -7.40
N ALA A 375 30.39 7.28 -8.66
CA ALA A 375 30.24 6.07 -9.47
C ALA A 375 31.13 4.96 -8.91
N ASN A 376 30.54 3.99 -8.21
CA ASN A 376 31.22 2.76 -7.78
C ASN A 376 30.53 1.55 -8.41
N GLU A 377 31.34 0.53 -8.75
CA GLU A 377 30.96 -0.73 -9.40
C GLU A 377 29.92 -1.59 -8.64
N ASN A 378 29.54 -1.21 -7.41
CA ASN A 378 28.60 -1.94 -6.54
C ASN A 378 27.24 -1.22 -6.36
N GLY A 379 26.80 -0.48 -7.36
CA GLY A 379 25.61 0.36 -7.28
C GLY A 379 24.31 -0.39 -6.94
N LEU A 380 24.12 -1.59 -7.52
CA LEU A 380 22.97 -2.45 -7.21
C LEU A 380 23.02 -3.01 -5.79
N ASP A 381 24.21 -3.28 -5.25
CA ASP A 381 24.39 -3.79 -3.89
C ASP A 381 23.92 -2.77 -2.86
N LYS A 382 24.33 -1.50 -3.06
CA LYS A 382 23.92 -0.38 -2.22
C LYS A 382 22.42 -0.15 -2.31
N LEU A 383 21.87 -0.18 -3.53
CA LEU A 383 20.43 -0.05 -3.75
C LEU A 383 19.64 -1.14 -3.01
N ILE A 384 20.07 -2.40 -3.13
CA ILE A 384 19.45 -3.53 -2.44
C ILE A 384 19.56 -3.38 -0.92
N ALA A 385 20.72 -2.98 -0.41
CA ALA A 385 20.92 -2.76 1.01
C ALA A 385 20.01 -1.64 1.54
N ALA A 386 19.88 -0.54 0.82
CA ALA A 386 18.99 0.56 1.16
C ALA A 386 17.50 0.15 1.12
N MET A 387 17.09 -0.67 0.14
CA MET A 387 15.73 -1.22 0.08
C MET A 387 15.40 -2.11 1.28
N ASP A 388 16.35 -2.96 1.69
CA ASP A 388 16.22 -3.87 2.83
C ASP A 388 16.28 -3.15 4.18
N ALA A 389 17.00 -2.04 4.27
CA ALA A 389 17.08 -1.20 5.47
C ALA A 389 15.74 -0.48 5.75
N GLU A 390 14.92 -0.26 4.72
CA GLU A 390 13.60 0.40 4.82
C GLU A 390 12.46 -0.50 4.31
N PRO A 391 12.12 -1.61 5.00
CA PRO A 391 11.03 -2.48 4.58
C PRO A 391 9.70 -1.72 4.57
N VAL A 392 8.91 -1.95 3.53
CA VAL A 392 7.54 -1.48 3.45
C VAL A 392 6.69 -2.37 4.36
N ARG A 393 6.02 -1.79 5.36
CA ARG A 393 5.11 -2.53 6.23
C ARG A 393 3.69 -2.03 6.09
N PHE A 394 2.75 -2.97 6.12
CA PHE A 394 1.33 -2.67 6.14
C PHE A 394 0.98 -1.98 7.45
N VAL A 395 0.28 -0.85 7.37
CA VAL A 395 -0.38 -0.25 8.51
C VAL A 395 -1.78 0.15 8.10
N LYS A 396 -2.77 -0.59 8.63
CA LYS A 396 -4.23 -0.39 8.48
C LYS A 396 -4.58 1.01 7.97
N GLY A 397 -4.89 1.08 6.67
CA GLY A 397 -5.16 2.31 5.93
C GLY A 397 -4.22 2.51 4.75
N GLY A 398 -2.99 1.97 4.79
CA GLY A 398 -1.96 2.08 3.76
C GLY A 398 -0.66 1.32 4.05
N PHE A 399 0.40 1.63 3.31
CA PHE A 399 1.74 1.08 3.49
C PHE A 399 2.69 2.20 3.91
N VAL A 400 3.55 1.96 4.91
CA VAL A 400 4.56 2.93 5.34
C VAL A 400 5.92 2.26 5.41
N HIS A 401 6.97 3.01 5.06
CA HIS A 401 8.34 2.55 5.31
C HIS A 401 8.67 2.62 6.79
N VAL A 402 9.35 1.59 7.27
CA VAL A 402 9.95 1.58 8.60
C VAL A 402 11.45 1.76 8.41
N ALA A 403 12.00 2.91 8.79
CA ALA A 403 13.45 3.03 8.96
C ALA A 403 13.85 2.15 10.16
N GLN A 404 14.85 1.28 9.97
CA GLN A 404 15.46 0.52 11.05
C GLN A 404 16.17 1.43 12.05
#